data_AF-A0A7K4GT18-F1
#
_entry.id   AF-A0A7K4GT18-F1
#
_cell.length_a   1.000
_cell.length_b   1.000
_cell.length_c   1.000
_cell.angle_alpha   90.00
_cell.angle_beta   90.00
_cell.angle_gamma   90.00
#
_symmetry.space_group_name_H-M   'P 1'
#
loop_
_entity.id
_entity.type
_entity.pdbx_description
1 polymer ?
#
loop_
_entity_poly.entity_id
_entity_poly.type
_entity_poly.pdbx_seq_one_letter_code
_entity_poly.pdbx_strand_id
1 'polypeptide(L)'
;SIEGKPVIIDMTYMTDFAKFRVKYHLKKFDYPVLIVQGTSDEKTPCELTRKAFNFLPNKNENRFVAIENATHDLEGEHLKEFIKHTIDWLKLHLGEN
;
A
#
# COMPACT_ATOMS: atom_id res chain seq x y z
N SER A 1 -16.57 -44.34 -5.08
CA SER A 1 -17.27 -43.07 -4.74
C SER A 1 -16.52 -42.47 -3.57
N ILE A 2 -15.79 -41.36 -3.76
CA ILE A 2 -15.09 -40.71 -2.64
C ILE A 2 -15.98 -39.52 -2.26
N GLU A 3 -16.80 -39.73 -1.22
CA GLU A 3 -17.65 -38.70 -0.64
C GLU A 3 -16.80 -37.50 -0.15
N GLY A 4 -17.31 -36.30 -0.43
CA GLY A 4 -16.65 -35.03 -0.21
C GLY A 4 -16.25 -34.83 1.25
N LYS A 5 -14.93 -34.72 1.49
CA LYS A 5 -14.41 -34.27 2.77
C LYS A 5 -14.83 -32.80 3.00
N PRO A 6 -15.18 -32.41 4.23
CA PRO A 6 -15.51 -31.02 4.53
C PRO A 6 -14.32 -30.12 4.23
N VAL A 7 -14.56 -29.05 3.47
CA VAL A 7 -13.60 -27.96 3.28
C VAL A 7 -13.54 -27.20 4.60
N ILE A 8 -12.44 -27.35 5.34
CA ILE A 8 -12.19 -26.53 6.53
C ILE A 8 -11.77 -25.16 6.02
N ILE A 9 -12.66 -24.18 6.11
CA ILE A 9 -12.34 -22.79 5.82
C ILE A 9 -11.65 -22.22 7.05
N ASP A 10 -10.36 -21.95 6.92
CA ASP A 10 -9.57 -21.28 7.94
C ASP A 10 -9.96 -19.78 8.00
N MET A 11 -10.69 -19.41 9.05
CA MET A 11 -11.17 -18.04 9.30
C MET A 11 -10.20 -17.21 10.15
N THR A 12 -9.02 -17.73 10.48
CA THR A 12 -8.03 -17.02 11.32
C THR A 12 -7.60 -15.71 10.69
N TYR A 13 -7.35 -15.68 9.37
CA TYR A 13 -7.02 -14.47 8.64
C TYR A 13 -8.06 -13.35 8.81
N MET A 14 -9.35 -13.67 8.64
CA MET A 14 -10.43 -12.69 8.79
C MET A 14 -10.54 -12.18 10.23
N THR A 15 -10.32 -13.07 11.19
CA THR A 15 -10.34 -12.74 12.62
C THR A 15 -9.18 -11.80 12.99
N ASP A 16 -8.00 -12.03 12.44
CA ASP A 16 -6.81 -11.21 12.68
C ASP A 16 -6.92 -9.86 11.96
N PHE A 17 -7.41 -9.85 10.72
CA PHE A 17 -7.69 -8.64 9.97
C PHE A 17 -8.68 -7.73 10.72
N ALA A 18 -9.77 -8.29 11.25
CA ALA A 18 -10.77 -7.54 12.02
C ALA A 18 -10.19 -6.91 13.32
N LYS A 19 -9.18 -7.55 13.92
CA LYS A 19 -8.50 -7.05 15.12
C LYS A 19 -7.36 -6.07 14.80
N PHE A 20 -6.93 -5.99 13.55
CA PHE A 20 -5.74 -5.24 13.17
C PHE A 20 -5.96 -3.73 13.27
N ARG A 21 -5.23 -3.09 14.18
CA ARG A 21 -5.32 -1.64 14.42
C ARG A 21 -4.34 -0.89 13.50
N VAL A 22 -4.66 -0.78 12.22
CA VAL A 22 -3.82 -0.13 11.18
C VAL A 22 -3.19 1.18 11.65
N LYS A 23 -3.99 2.10 12.20
CA LYS A 23 -3.52 3.40 12.71
C LYS A 23 -2.44 3.29 13.79
N TYR A 24 -2.55 2.31 14.69
CA TYR A 24 -1.55 2.11 15.74
C TYR A 24 -0.21 1.67 15.15
N HIS A 25 -0.23 0.81 14.12
CA HIS A 25 0.98 0.34 13.46
C HIS A 25 1.61 1.40 12.56
N LEU A 26 0.82 2.15 11.78
CA LEU A 26 1.34 3.24 10.94
C LEU A 26 2.14 4.28 11.73
N LYS A 27 1.72 4.60 12.95
CA LYS A 27 2.42 5.55 13.83
C LYS A 27 3.79 5.08 14.33
N LYS A 28 4.11 3.80 14.16
CA LYS A 28 5.35 3.19 14.65
C LYS A 28 6.42 2.99 13.58
N PHE A 29 6.12 3.32 12.32
CA PHE A 29 7.11 3.24 11.24
C PHE A 29 8.24 4.21 11.54
N ASP A 30 9.47 3.72 11.63
CA ASP A 30 10.68 4.49 11.95
C ASP A 30 11.66 4.56 10.78
N TYR A 31 11.23 4.09 9.61
CA TYR A 31 11.97 4.14 8.35
C TYR A 31 11.25 5.02 7.31
N PRO A 32 11.98 5.57 6.32
CA PRO A 32 11.39 6.31 5.21
C PRO A 32 10.37 5.47 4.43
N VAL A 33 9.20 6.05 4.16
CA VAL A 33 8.07 5.39 3.46
C VAL A 33 7.73 6.13 2.18
N LEU A 34 7.68 5.37 1.08
CA LEU A 34 7.00 5.76 -0.14
C LEU A 34 5.62 5.12 -0.19
N ILE A 35 4.59 5.91 -0.49
CA ILE A 35 3.27 5.41 -0.89
C ILE A 35 2.96 5.96 -2.28
N VAL A 36 2.62 5.07 -3.22
CA VAL A 36 2.16 5.42 -4.57
C VAL A 36 0.74 4.91 -4.75
N GLN A 37 -0.17 5.74 -5.26
CA GLN A 37 -1.60 5.42 -5.36
C GLN A 37 -2.20 6.07 -6.61
N GLY A 38 -3.09 5.36 -7.31
CA GLY A 38 -3.87 5.94 -8.40
C GLY A 38 -5.06 6.77 -7.90
N THR A 39 -5.34 7.92 -8.53
CA THR A 39 -6.45 8.80 -8.13
C THR A 39 -7.84 8.26 -8.51
N SER A 40 -7.92 7.34 -9.48
CA SER A 40 -9.15 6.69 -9.95
C SER A 40 -9.29 5.25 -9.46
N ASP A 41 -8.63 4.88 -8.36
CA ASP A 41 -8.81 3.58 -7.71
C ASP A 41 -10.16 3.53 -6.96
N GLU A 42 -11.12 2.82 -7.55
CA GLU A 42 -12.45 2.60 -6.96
C GLU A 42 -12.46 1.52 -5.85
N LYS A 43 -11.46 0.63 -5.84
CA LYS A 43 -11.34 -0.43 -4.81
C LYS A 43 -10.78 0.14 -3.52
N THR A 44 -9.82 1.06 -3.64
CA THR A 44 -9.19 1.76 -2.52
C THR A 44 -9.14 3.27 -2.80
N PRO A 45 -10.12 4.05 -2.31
CA PRO A 45 -10.16 5.49 -2.53
C PRO A 45 -8.88 6.19 -2.06
N CYS A 46 -8.33 7.05 -2.93
CA CYS A 46 -7.07 7.76 -2.70
C CYS A 46 -7.08 8.59 -1.40
N GLU A 47 -8.24 9.10 -0.98
CA GLU A 47 -8.41 9.82 0.29
C GLU A 47 -8.12 8.95 1.51
N LEU A 48 -8.42 7.65 1.46
CA LEU A 48 -8.10 6.72 2.55
C LEU A 48 -6.60 6.53 2.65
N THR A 49 -5.91 6.38 1.52
CA THR A 49 -4.45 6.28 1.47
C THR A 49 -3.79 7.57 1.96
N ARG A 50 -4.32 8.74 1.59
CA ARG A 50 -3.86 10.03 2.11
C ARG A 50 -4.06 10.16 3.62
N LYS A 51 -5.19 9.70 4.15
CA LYS A 51 -5.42 9.63 5.61
C LYS A 51 -4.43 8.69 6.30
N ALA A 52 -4.14 7.53 5.70
CA ALA A 52 -3.15 6.59 6.22
C ALA A 52 -1.74 7.20 6.24
N PHE A 53 -1.32 7.84 5.14
CA PHE A 53 -0.07 8.59 5.05
C PHE A 53 0.06 9.63 6.16
N ASN A 54 -1.04 10.30 6.53
CA ASN A 54 -1.07 11.28 7.62
C ASN A 54 -0.78 10.68 9.01
N PHE A 55 -0.88 9.37 9.21
CA PHE A 55 -0.50 8.72 10.47
C PHE A 55 0.99 8.37 10.60
N LEU A 56 1.73 8.33 9.50
CA LEU A 56 3.18 8.07 9.54
C LEU A 56 3.91 9.20 10.30
N PRO A 57 4.90 8.90 11.17
CA PRO A 57 5.74 9.92 11.79
C PRO A 57 6.69 10.54 10.75
N ASN A 58 7.58 11.47 11.14
CA ASN A 58 8.66 12.01 10.30
C ASN A 58 8.27 12.36 8.85
N LYS A 59 7.34 13.32 8.67
CA LYS A 59 6.80 13.68 7.34
C LYS A 59 7.84 14.07 6.30
N ASN A 60 8.97 14.62 6.72
CA ASN A 60 10.03 15.08 5.83
C ASN A 60 10.77 13.92 5.14
N GLU A 61 10.70 12.71 5.71
CA GLU A 61 11.34 11.50 5.19
C GLU A 61 10.35 10.59 4.45
N ASN A 62 9.08 10.99 4.38
CA ASN A 62 8.01 10.21 3.78
C ASN A 62 7.51 10.88 2.51
N ARG A 63 7.11 10.09 1.52
CA ARG A 63 6.58 10.60 0.25
C ARG A 63 5.28 9.91 -0.12
N PHE A 64 4.29 10.74 -0.47
CA PHE A 64 3.04 10.29 -1.07
C PHE A 64 2.99 10.78 -2.52
N VAL A 65 2.82 9.85 -3.46
CA VAL A 65 2.68 10.13 -4.90
C VAL A 65 1.29 9.66 -5.33
N ALA A 66 0.51 10.60 -5.85
CA ALA A 66 -0.78 10.29 -6.48
C ALA A 66 -0.61 10.32 -8.00
N ILE A 67 -0.83 9.19 -8.66
CA ILE A 67 -0.78 9.08 -10.12
C ILE A 67 -2.18 9.40 -10.66
N GLU A 68 -2.27 10.48 -11.42
CA GLU A 68 -3.54 11.01 -11.90
C GLU A 68 -4.22 10.05 -12.89
N ASN A 69 -5.54 9.90 -12.78
CA ASN A 69 -6.38 8.99 -13.58
C ASN A 69 -6.01 7.50 -13.51
N ALA A 70 -5.08 7.10 -12.64
CA ALA A 70 -4.70 5.70 -12.53
C ALA A 70 -5.69 4.91 -11.65
N THR A 71 -6.04 3.71 -12.11
CA THR A 71 -6.89 2.76 -11.41
C THR A 71 -6.08 1.89 -10.44
N HIS A 72 -6.74 0.98 -9.74
CA HIS A 72 -6.12 0.07 -8.76
C HIS A 72 -4.89 -0.68 -9.29
N ASP A 73 -4.98 -1.14 -10.54
CA ASP A 73 -3.99 -2.07 -11.10
C ASP A 73 -2.78 -1.33 -11.72
N LEU A 74 -2.80 0.01 -11.76
CA LEU A 74 -1.72 0.88 -12.25
C LEU A 74 -1.13 0.39 -13.59
N GLU A 75 -1.95 0.15 -14.62
CA GLU A 75 -1.51 -0.43 -15.89
C GLU A 75 -0.95 0.61 -16.88
N GLY A 76 -0.30 0.13 -17.96
CA GLY A 76 0.12 0.97 -19.09
C GLY A 76 1.13 2.06 -18.70
N GLU A 77 0.84 3.31 -19.06
CA GLU A 77 1.71 4.45 -18.70
C GLU A 77 1.74 4.71 -17.19
N HIS A 78 0.65 4.43 -16.47
CA HIS A 78 0.61 4.56 -15.02
C HIS A 78 1.55 3.55 -14.34
N LEU A 79 1.73 2.36 -14.94
CA LEU A 79 2.71 1.38 -14.45
C LEU A 79 4.12 1.92 -14.55
N LYS A 80 4.44 2.55 -15.68
CA LYS A 80 5.78 3.13 -15.90
C LYS A 80 6.04 4.26 -14.92
N GLU A 81 5.04 5.10 -14.66
CA GLU A 81 5.13 6.17 -13.66
C GLU A 81 5.32 5.63 -12.24
N PHE A 82 4.56 4.60 -11.85
CA PHE A 82 4.74 3.89 -10.59
C PHE A 82 6.16 3.33 -10.44
N ILE A 83 6.66 2.62 -11.47
CA ILE A 83 8.01 2.04 -11.49
C ILE A 83 9.06 3.15 -11.34
N LYS A 84 8.92 4.25 -12.08
CA LYS A 84 9.84 5.38 -12.02
C LYS A 84 9.93 5.97 -10.61
N HIS A 85 8.78 6.27 -9.99
CA HIS A 85 8.77 6.81 -8.62
C HIS A 85 9.36 5.84 -7.59
N THR A 86 9.12 4.55 -7.78
CA THR A 86 9.67 3.50 -6.90
C THR A 86 11.19 3.41 -7.04
N ILE A 87 11.72 3.38 -8.27
CA ILE A 87 13.16 3.35 -8.53
C ILE A 87 13.84 4.60 -7.99
N ASP A 88 13.29 5.79 -8.28
CA ASP A 88 13.84 7.07 -7.80
C ASP A 88 13.92 7.10 -6.26
N TRP A 89 12.91 6.54 -5.59
CA TRP A 89 12.90 6.43 -4.13
C TRP A 89 13.95 5.47 -3.59
N LEU A 90 14.07 4.29 -4.20
CA LEU A 90 15.04 3.29 -3.79
C LEU A 90 16.47 3.81 -3.99
N LYS A 91 16.77 4.46 -5.11
CA LYS A 91 18.08 5.08 -5.36
C LYS A 91 18.46 6.11 -4.30
N LEU A 92 17.49 6.94 -3.88
CA LEU A 92 17.71 7.95 -2.84
C LEU A 92 18.09 7.34 -1.48
N HIS A 93 17.55 6.16 -1.13
CA HIS A 93 17.69 5.58 0.22
C HIS A 93 18.63 4.38 0.31
N LEU A 94 18.86 3.68 -0.80
CA LEU A 94 19.71 2.49 -0.85
C LEU A 94 21.07 2.77 -1.47
N GLY A 95 21.22 3.87 -2.21
CA GLY A 95 22.48 4.28 -2.81
C GLY A 95 23.04 3.27 -3.80
N GLU A 96 22.89 3.54 -5.10
CA GLU A 96 24.02 3.32 -5.99
C GLU A 96 24.78 4.65 -6.04
N ASN A 97 25.98 4.65 -5.44
CA ASN A 97 27.04 5.58 -5.86
C ASN A 97 27.52 5.17 -7.24
#